data_AF-A0A844TIG9-F1
#
_entry.id   AF-A0A844TIG9-F1
#
_cell.length_a   1.000
_cell.length_b   1.000
_cell.length_c   1.000
_cell.angle_alpha   90.00
_cell.angle_beta   90.00
_cell.angle_gamma   90.00
#
_symmetry.space_group_name_H-M   'P 1'
#
loop_
_entity.id
_entity.type
_entity.pdbx_description
1 polymer ?
#
loop_
_entity_poly.entity_id
_entity_poly.type
_entity_poly.pdbx_seq_one_letter_code
_entity_poly.pdbx_strand_id
1 'polypeptide(L)'
;MKSAKAMIASLRSPTRTRDELAFLPAALEIVETPPSPIGRAISASISAVFLIALVWASIGTVDIIATATGKIVPDGRTKVIQPFETAVVRAIHVQDGQRVKAGDLLIELDPTMSQAELGHLQSDLLASELDIARLHAALAGGDPSKF
;
A
#
# COMPACT_ATOMS: atom_id res chain seq x y z
N MET A 1 -3.78 73.63 38.76
CA MET A 1 -3.27 72.25 38.56
C MET A 1 -1.80 72.12 38.12
N LYS A 2 -1.04 73.20 37.83
CA LYS A 2 0.40 73.09 37.44
C LYS A 2 1.39 72.96 38.61
N SER A 3 1.00 73.36 39.82
CA SER A 3 1.90 73.40 40.99
C SER A 3 2.29 72.03 41.55
N ALA A 4 1.38 71.04 41.48
CA ALA A 4 1.63 69.70 42.04
C ALA A 4 2.65 68.89 41.23
N LYS A 5 2.66 69.06 39.89
CA LYS A 5 3.59 68.33 39.01
C LYS A 5 5.04 68.81 39.16
N ALA A 6 5.23 70.09 39.46
CA ALA A 6 6.54 70.68 39.73
C ALA A 6 7.14 70.18 41.06
N MET A 7 6.29 70.00 42.08
CA MET A 7 6.69 69.48 43.38
C MET A 7 7.05 67.98 43.33
N ILE A 8 6.34 67.19 42.51
CA ILE A 8 6.66 65.76 42.30
C ILE A 8 7.96 65.59 41.48
N ALA A 9 8.27 66.53 40.59
CA ALA A 9 9.51 66.50 39.81
C ALA A 9 10.77 66.73 40.69
N SER A 10 10.65 67.45 41.81
CA SER A 10 11.79 67.71 42.71
C SER A 10 12.11 66.55 43.66
N LEU A 11 11.31 65.47 43.66
CA LEU A 11 11.54 64.25 44.44
C LEU A 11 12.29 63.17 43.67
N ARG A 12 12.68 63.44 42.41
CA ARG A 12 13.45 62.49 41.61
C ARG A 12 14.91 62.58 42.03
N SER A 13 15.40 61.54 42.71
CA SER A 13 16.81 61.37 43.04
C SER A 13 17.65 61.56 41.77
N PRO A 14 18.76 62.31 41.81
CA PRO A 14 19.63 62.49 40.66
C PRO A 14 20.14 61.12 40.21
N THR A 15 20.13 60.86 38.90
CA THR A 15 20.71 59.65 38.32
C THR A 15 22.21 59.68 38.57
N ARG A 16 22.67 58.96 39.60
CA ARG A 16 24.08 58.92 40.03
C ARG A 16 24.90 58.07 39.07
N THR A 17 26.10 58.53 38.76
CA THR A 17 27.08 57.84 37.90
C THR A 17 27.72 56.67 38.64
N ARG A 18 28.29 55.70 37.90
CA ARG A 18 28.93 54.49 38.48
C ARG A 18 29.98 54.83 39.53
N ASP A 19 30.73 55.91 39.32
CA ASP A 19 31.78 56.34 40.23
C ASP A 19 31.19 56.92 41.53
N GLU A 20 30.01 57.54 41.48
CA GLU A 20 29.31 58.07 42.67
C GLU A 20 28.69 56.96 43.53
N LEU A 21 28.30 55.82 42.92
CA LEU A 21 27.77 54.66 43.61
C LEU A 21 28.83 53.95 44.48
N ALA A 22 30.09 53.96 44.03
CA ALA A 22 31.23 53.33 44.72
C ALA A 22 31.65 54.05 46.02
N PHE A 23 31.18 55.28 46.24
CA PHE A 23 31.42 56.04 47.48
C PHE A 23 30.26 55.97 48.47
N LEU A 24 29.18 55.26 48.14
CA LEU A 24 28.06 55.05 49.06
C LEU A 24 28.37 53.94 50.07
N PRO A 25 27.75 53.95 51.27
CA PRO A 25 27.84 52.83 52.19
C PRO A 25 27.43 51.54 51.47
N ALA A 26 28.16 50.44 51.70
CA ALA A 26 28.02 49.17 50.96
C ALA A 26 26.56 48.65 50.83
N ALA A 27 25.69 48.98 51.79
CA ALA A 27 24.28 48.63 51.74
C ALA A 27 23.49 49.35 50.64
N LEU A 28 23.87 50.58 50.27
CA LEU A 28 23.19 51.41 49.28
C LEU A 28 23.73 51.19 47.86
N GLU A 29 25.01 50.83 47.72
CA GLU A 29 25.64 50.47 46.45
C GLU A 29 24.97 49.24 45.81
N ILE A 30 24.64 48.21 46.59
CA ILE A 30 23.99 46.97 46.10
C ILE A 30 22.57 47.25 45.59
N VAL A 31 21.84 48.18 46.22
CA VAL A 31 20.46 48.52 45.86
C VAL A 31 20.41 49.43 44.63
N GLU A 32 21.36 50.36 44.51
CA GLU A 32 21.39 51.35 43.42
C GLU A 32 22.21 50.88 42.20
N THR A 33 22.98 49.79 42.30
CA THR A 33 23.69 49.21 41.14
C THR A 33 22.68 48.77 40.08
N PRO A 34 22.71 49.37 38.87
CA PRO A 34 21.79 48.97 37.82
C PRO A 34 22.05 47.51 37.42
N PRO A 35 20.99 46.70 37.24
CA PRO A 35 21.13 45.30 36.87
C PRO A 35 21.99 45.18 35.60
N SER A 36 22.93 44.23 35.61
CA SER A 36 23.93 44.13 34.55
C SER A 36 23.26 43.95 33.18
N PRO A 37 23.67 44.72 32.16
CA PRO A 37 23.04 44.66 30.84
C PRO A 37 23.17 43.27 30.20
N ILE A 38 24.25 42.55 30.52
CA ILE A 38 24.51 41.19 30.06
C ILE A 38 23.52 40.20 30.69
N GLY A 39 23.22 40.29 31.99
CA GLY A 39 22.26 39.41 32.66
C GLY A 39 20.86 39.52 32.08
N ARG A 40 20.43 40.75 31.75
CA ARG A 40 19.15 41.01 31.07
C ARG A 40 19.13 40.48 29.64
N ALA A 41 20.24 40.59 28.91
CA ALA A 41 20.35 40.05 27.57
C ALA A 41 20.25 38.50 27.58
N ILE A 42 20.87 37.85 28.56
CA ILE A 42 20.79 36.39 28.72
C ILE A 42 19.36 35.95 29.03
N SER A 43 18.68 36.57 30.00
CA SER A 43 17.30 36.20 30.35
C SER A 43 16.32 36.48 29.21
N ALA A 44 16.51 37.56 28.47
CA ALA A 44 15.72 37.86 27.27
C ALA A 44 15.96 36.83 26.16
N SER A 45 17.21 36.39 25.95
CA SER A 45 17.55 35.36 24.97
C SER A 45 16.90 34.02 25.30
N ILE A 46 17.00 33.57 26.56
CA ILE A 46 16.37 32.34 27.02
C ILE A 46 14.84 32.41 26.82
N SER A 47 14.24 33.54 27.20
CA SER A 47 12.80 33.76 27.02
C SER A 47 12.40 33.73 25.54
N ALA A 48 13.21 34.34 24.66
CA ALA A 48 12.95 34.37 23.23
C ALA A 48 13.04 32.97 22.60
N VAL A 49 14.06 32.18 22.92
CA VAL A 49 14.22 30.81 22.42
C VAL A 49 13.05 29.93 22.89
N PHE A 50 12.62 30.08 24.14
CA PHE A 50 11.48 29.36 24.67
C PHE A 50 10.18 29.70 23.93
N LEU A 51 9.92 30.98 23.67
CA LEU A 51 8.76 31.42 22.91
C LEU A 51 8.79 30.90 21.47
N ILE A 52 9.96 30.92 20.81
CA ILE A 52 10.14 30.37 19.46
C ILE A 52 9.82 28.87 19.44
N ALA A 53 10.33 28.11 20.41
CA ALA A 53 10.05 26.68 20.53
C ALA A 53 8.56 26.41 20.76
N LEU A 54 7.88 27.22 21.58
CA LEU A 54 6.45 27.11 21.85
C LEU A 54 5.62 27.36 20.59
N VAL A 55 5.96 28.39 19.82
CA VAL A 55 5.32 28.71 18.53
C VAL A 55 5.55 27.58 17.52
N TRP A 56 6.79 27.10 17.40
CA TRP A 56 7.12 25.99 16.51
C TRP A 56 6.37 24.71 16.87
N ALA A 57 6.31 24.35 18.16
CA ALA A 57 5.58 23.17 18.63
C ALA A 57 4.06 23.28 18.43
N SER A 58 3.52 24.51 18.44
CA SER A 58 2.08 24.74 18.25
C SER A 58 1.66 24.67 16.77
N ILE A 59 2.58 24.98 15.84
CA ILE A 59 2.31 24.99 14.39
C ILE A 59 2.82 23.71 13.71
N GLY A 60 3.88 23.11 14.24
CA GLY A 60 4.56 21.98 13.65
C GLY A 60 3.74 20.69 13.72
N THR A 61 3.40 20.14 12.55
CA THR A 61 2.86 18.78 12.43
C THR A 61 4.01 17.80 12.26
N VAL A 62 4.10 16.81 13.15
CA VAL A 62 5.08 15.71 13.03
C VAL A 62 4.43 14.58 12.26
N ASP A 63 4.88 14.35 11.03
CA ASP A 63 4.39 13.24 10.21
C ASP A 63 4.97 11.92 10.71
N ILE A 64 4.09 11.03 11.19
CA ILE A 64 4.45 9.66 11.57
C ILE A 64 4.22 8.78 10.36
N ILE A 65 5.31 8.25 9.80
CA ILE A 65 5.25 7.30 8.68
C ILE A 65 5.20 5.89 9.26
N ALA A 66 4.03 5.25 9.17
CA ALA A 66 3.87 3.84 9.51
C ALA A 66 4.10 2.99 8.25
N THR A 67 5.25 2.32 8.16
CA THR A 67 5.54 1.40 7.06
C THR A 67 4.91 0.04 7.33
N ALA A 68 3.97 -0.38 6.50
CA ALA A 68 3.37 -1.72 6.55
C ALA A 68 3.74 -2.52 5.30
N THR A 69 4.20 -3.75 5.50
CA THR A 69 4.51 -4.66 4.39
C THR A 69 3.23 -5.32 3.90
N GLY A 70 2.67 -4.84 2.78
CA GLY A 70 1.52 -5.44 2.10
C GLY A 70 1.96 -6.33 0.93
N LYS A 71 1.33 -7.50 0.76
CA LYS A 71 1.49 -8.33 -0.45
C LYS A 71 0.33 -8.06 -1.40
N ILE A 72 0.63 -7.61 -2.61
CA ILE A 72 -0.39 -7.44 -3.67
C ILE A 72 -0.72 -8.83 -4.21
N VAL A 73 -1.92 -9.32 -3.90
CA VAL A 73 -2.49 -10.53 -4.50
C VAL A 73 -3.48 -10.05 -5.57
N PRO A 74 -3.29 -10.40 -6.85
CA PRO A 74 -4.23 -10.03 -7.89
C PRO A 74 -5.61 -10.62 -7.58
N ASP A 75 -6.64 -9.76 -7.59
CA ASP A 75 -8.04 -10.17 -7.48
C ASP A 75 -8.47 -10.78 -8.81
N GLY A 76 -8.08 -12.03 -8.99
CA GLY A 76 -8.33 -12.79 -10.19
C GLY A 76 -8.12 -14.23 -9.84
N ARG A 77 -9.20 -15.02 -9.88
CA ARG A 77 -9.13 -16.47 -9.75
C ARG A 77 -8.13 -16.96 -10.80
N THR A 78 -6.90 -17.30 -10.39
CA THR A 78 -5.95 -18.05 -11.22
C THR A 78 -6.58 -19.40 -11.47
N LYS A 79 -7.43 -19.46 -12.50
CA LYS A 79 -8.05 -20.69 -12.96
C LYS A 79 -6.97 -21.43 -13.71
N VAL A 80 -6.39 -22.42 -13.04
CA VAL A 80 -5.48 -23.37 -13.69
C VAL A 80 -6.30 -24.11 -14.73
N ILE A 81 -6.06 -23.83 -16.01
CA ILE A 81 -6.67 -24.57 -17.13
C ILE A 81 -5.91 -25.89 -17.21
N GLN A 82 -6.45 -26.93 -16.56
CA GLN A 82 -5.92 -28.29 -16.65
C GLN A 82 -6.69 -29.02 -17.75
N PRO A 83 -6.01 -29.72 -18.67
CA PRO A 83 -6.68 -30.64 -19.58
C PRO A 83 -7.39 -31.73 -18.76
N PHE A 84 -8.59 -32.11 -19.18
CA PHE A 84 -9.39 -33.16 -18.54
C PHE A 84 -8.80 -34.56 -18.77
N GLU A 85 -7.96 -34.71 -19.79
CA GLU A 85 -7.30 -35.96 -20.15
C GLU A 85 -5.79 -35.76 -20.28
N THR A 86 -5.01 -36.76 -19.84
CA THR A 86 -3.55 -36.78 -19.94
C THR A 86 -3.14 -36.96 -21.41
N ALA A 87 -3.18 -35.89 -22.19
CA ALA A 87 -2.74 -35.87 -23.58
C ALA A 87 -1.34 -35.24 -23.69
N VAL A 88 -0.49 -35.82 -24.53
CA VAL A 88 0.84 -35.27 -24.82
C VAL A 88 0.66 -33.95 -25.58
N VAL A 89 1.24 -32.87 -25.05
CA VAL A 89 1.16 -31.54 -25.66
C VAL A 89 2.02 -31.54 -26.93
N ARG A 90 1.40 -31.31 -28.09
CA ARG A 90 2.09 -31.24 -29.38
C ARG A 90 2.69 -29.86 -29.63
N ALA A 91 1.95 -28.80 -29.31
CA ALA A 91 2.42 -27.43 -29.43
C ALA A 91 1.67 -26.48 -28.48
N ILE A 92 2.39 -25.47 -27.97
CA ILE A 92 1.83 -24.35 -27.20
C ILE A 92 1.97 -23.10 -28.08
N HIS A 93 0.83 -22.46 -28.41
CA HIS A 93 0.78 -21.34 -29.36
C HIS A 93 0.77 -19.95 -28.68
N VAL A 94 0.95 -19.91 -27.36
CA VAL A 94 0.84 -18.68 -26.57
C VAL A 94 2.03 -18.48 -25.63
N GLN A 95 2.36 -17.21 -25.39
CA GLN A 95 3.41 -16.78 -24.46
C GLN A 95 2.80 -16.14 -23.22
N ASP A 96 3.53 -16.21 -22.10
CA ASP A 96 3.11 -15.60 -20.85
C ASP A 96 2.88 -14.08 -21.00
N GLY A 97 1.68 -13.63 -20.65
CA GLY A 97 1.26 -12.22 -20.77
C GLY A 97 0.60 -11.85 -22.10
N GLN A 98 0.47 -12.77 -23.05
CA GLN A 98 -0.26 -12.55 -24.29
C GLN A 98 -1.77 -12.40 -24.04
N ARG A 99 -2.38 -11.33 -24.58
CA ARG A 99 -3.84 -11.15 -24.53
C ARG A 99 -4.50 -12.06 -25.56
N VAL A 100 -5.37 -12.96 -25.09
CA VAL A 100 -6.12 -13.91 -25.93
C VAL A 100 -7.62 -13.62 -25.88
N LYS A 101 -8.33 -13.92 -26.97
CA LYS A 101 -9.79 -13.82 -27.07
C LYS A 101 -10.42 -15.21 -27.02
N ALA A 102 -11.72 -15.26 -26.74
CA ALA A 102 -12.46 -16.52 -26.74
C ALA A 102 -12.47 -17.13 -28.16
N GLY A 103 -12.00 -18.37 -28.28
CA GLY A 103 -11.90 -19.10 -29.55
C GLY A 103 -10.48 -19.22 -30.13
N ASP A 104 -9.49 -18.57 -29.52
CA ASP A 104 -8.09 -18.68 -29.97
C ASP A 104 -7.52 -20.06 -29.62
N LEU A 105 -6.79 -20.68 -30.55
CA LEU A 105 -6.08 -21.94 -30.33
C LEU A 105 -4.88 -21.69 -29.40
N LEU A 106 -4.97 -22.17 -28.15
CA LEU A 106 -3.93 -21.98 -27.14
C LEU A 106 -2.93 -23.14 -27.13
N ILE A 107 -3.42 -24.36 -27.20
CA ILE A 107 -2.66 -25.61 -27.05
C ILE A 107 -3.20 -26.62 -28.06
N GLU A 108 -2.32 -27.25 -28.83
CA GLU A 108 -2.64 -28.39 -29.69
C GLU A 108 -2.26 -29.67 -28.94
N LEU A 109 -3.25 -30.54 -28.69
CA LEU A 109 -3.06 -31.84 -28.05
C LEU A 109 -2.84 -32.91 -29.14
N ASP A 110 -1.95 -33.88 -28.90
CA ASP A 110 -1.67 -34.96 -29.86
C ASP A 110 -2.91 -35.85 -30.05
N PRO A 111 -3.51 -35.92 -31.26
CA PRO A 111 -4.76 -36.65 -31.50
C PRO A 111 -4.56 -38.16 -31.65
N THR A 112 -3.34 -38.70 -31.54
CA THR A 112 -3.04 -40.10 -31.84
C THR A 112 -3.86 -41.08 -31.01
N MET A 113 -4.08 -40.80 -29.72
CA MET A 113 -4.90 -41.65 -28.84
C MET A 113 -6.40 -41.53 -29.17
N SER A 114 -6.92 -40.32 -29.36
CA SER A 114 -8.35 -40.12 -29.67
C SER A 114 -8.75 -40.70 -31.03
N GLN A 115 -7.85 -40.69 -32.02
CA GLN A 115 -8.13 -41.31 -33.33
C GLN A 115 -8.15 -42.84 -33.26
N ALA A 116 -7.27 -43.45 -32.44
CA ALA A 116 -7.28 -44.90 -32.23
C ALA A 116 -8.59 -45.36 -31.55
N GLU A 117 -9.04 -44.63 -30.52
CA GLU A 117 -10.31 -44.90 -29.82
C GLU A 117 -11.52 -44.79 -30.76
N LEU A 118 -11.57 -43.74 -31.58
CA LEU A 118 -12.62 -43.54 -32.59
C LEU A 118 -12.66 -44.68 -33.62
N GLY A 119 -11.49 -45.15 -34.06
CA GLY A 119 -11.41 -46.28 -34.99
C GLY A 119 -11.91 -47.59 -34.37
N HIS A 120 -11.64 -47.82 -33.09
CA HIS A 120 -12.15 -48.97 -32.38
C HIS A 120 -13.68 -48.91 -32.22
N LEU A 121 -14.22 -47.79 -31.77
CA LEU A 121 -15.67 -47.61 -31.63
C LEU A 121 -16.43 -47.75 -32.95
N GLN A 122 -15.87 -47.27 -34.06
CA GLN A 122 -16.45 -47.48 -35.39
C GLN A 122 -16.45 -48.95 -35.80
N SER A 123 -15.38 -49.68 -35.47
CA SER A 123 -15.29 -51.12 -35.76
C SER A 123 -16.32 -51.93 -34.96
N ASP A 124 -16.50 -51.58 -33.69
CA ASP A 124 -17.49 -52.23 -32.81
C ASP A 124 -18.93 -51.92 -33.23
N LEU A 125 -19.19 -50.69 -33.68
CA LEU A 125 -20.48 -50.31 -34.26
C LEU A 125 -20.78 -51.15 -35.50
N LEU A 126 -19.82 -51.27 -36.41
CA LEU A 126 -19.97 -52.03 -37.64
C LEU A 126 -20.17 -53.53 -37.36
N ALA A 127 -19.47 -54.08 -36.37
CA ALA A 127 -19.68 -55.45 -35.91
C ALA A 127 -21.09 -55.66 -35.35
N SER A 128 -21.58 -54.72 -34.54
CA SER A 128 -22.93 -54.77 -33.96
C SER A 128 -24.02 -54.67 -35.03
N GLU A 129 -23.83 -53.80 -36.03
CA GLU A 129 -24.75 -53.68 -37.17
C GLU A 129 -24.80 -54.96 -38.01
N LEU A 130 -23.65 -55.61 -38.23
CA LEU A 130 -23.59 -56.90 -38.91
C LEU A 130 -24.32 -58.00 -38.13
N ASP A 131 -24.20 -58.02 -36.80
CA ASP A 131 -24.91 -58.97 -35.96
C ASP A 131 -26.43 -58.74 -36.00
N ILE A 132 -26.88 -57.50 -35.97
CA ILE A 132 -28.31 -57.16 -36.14
C ILE A 132 -28.81 -57.63 -37.50
N ALA A 133 -28.07 -57.33 -38.58
CA ALA A 133 -28.43 -57.77 -39.93
C ALA A 133 -28.49 -59.29 -40.04
N ARG A 134 -27.54 -60.00 -39.43
CA ARG A 134 -27.52 -61.46 -39.37
C ARG A 134 -28.71 -62.02 -38.60
N LEU A 135 -29.04 -61.46 -37.45
CA LEU A 135 -30.19 -61.86 -36.64
C LEU A 135 -31.51 -61.62 -37.37
N HIS A 136 -31.66 -60.46 -38.03
CA HIS A 136 -32.82 -60.18 -38.88
C HIS A 136 -32.95 -61.18 -40.05
N ALA A 137 -31.85 -61.54 -40.72
CA ALA A 137 -31.86 -62.55 -41.77
C ALA A 137 -32.23 -63.95 -41.24
N ALA A 138 -31.76 -64.32 -40.05
CA ALA A 138 -32.10 -65.59 -39.39
C ALA A 138 -33.58 -65.66 -39.02
N LEU A 139 -34.17 -64.55 -38.55
CA LEU A 139 -35.61 -64.46 -38.26
C LEU A 139 -36.46 -64.48 -39.53
N ALA A 140 -36.01 -63.81 -40.61
CA ALA A 140 -36.71 -63.79 -41.89
C ALA A 140 -36.63 -65.13 -42.66
N GLY A 141 -35.53 -65.88 -42.50
CA GLY A 141 -35.34 -67.21 -43.09
C GLY A 141 -35.92 -68.37 -42.27
N GLY A 142 -36.50 -68.07 -41.10
CA GLY A 142 -36.91 -69.05 -40.10
C GLY A 142 -38.42 -69.24 -39.95
N ASP A 143 -39.22 -69.08 -41.01
CA ASP A 143 -40.63 -69.54 -41.03
C ASP A 143 -40.70 -70.99 -41.56
N PRO A 144 -40.83 -72.02 -40.69
CA PRO A 144 -40.99 -73.40 -41.09
C PRO A 144 -42.47 -73.77 -41.33
N SER A 145 -43.41 -72.80 -41.36
CA SER A 145 -44.86 -73.08 -41.38
C SER A 145 -45.50 -73.16 -42.78
N LYS A 146 -44.69 -73.28 -43.84
CA LYS A 146 -45.19 -73.57 -45.20
C LYS A 146 -44.54 -74.80 -45.82
N PHE A 147 -44.83 -75.97 -45.24
CA PHE A 147 -44.97 -77.24 -45.94
C PHE A 147 -46.07 -78.06 -45.27
#